data_AF-A0A3E3EHK6-F1
#
_entry.id   AF-A0A3E3EHK6-F1
#
_cell.length_a   1.000
_cell.length_b   1.000
_cell.length_c   1.000
_cell.angle_alpha   90.00
_cell.angle_beta   90.00
_cell.angle_gamma   90.00
#
_symmetry.space_group_name_H-M   'P 1'
#
loop_
_entity.id
_entity.type
_entity.pdbx_description
1 polymer ?
#
loop_
_entity_poly.entity_id
_entity_poly.type
_entity_poly.pdbx_seq_one_letter_code
_entity_poly.pdbx_strand_id
1 'polypeptide(L)'
;MNLLNTEFGRFLWRVFIIIIFLGIMFLIIKSAMASWKRTGKALSMLDEVIEGFVVLVIFCVIMANDASTVIGWVTTPLMWLINLIKTFFREVLGIPL
;
A
#
# COMPACT_ATOMS: atom_id res chain seq x y z
N MET A 1 11.70 -16.43 -18.18
CA MET A 1 10.35 -16.56 -17.59
C MET A 1 10.22 -15.55 -16.47
N ASN A 2 9.15 -14.75 -16.45
CA ASN A 2 8.93 -13.76 -15.39
C ASN A 2 8.58 -14.54 -14.11
N LEU A 3 9.42 -14.45 -13.06
CA LEU A 3 9.28 -15.27 -11.84
C LEU A 3 7.87 -15.11 -11.24
N LEU A 4 7.32 -13.90 -11.32
CA LEU A 4 5.98 -13.50 -10.86
C LEU A 4 4.82 -14.19 -11.58
N ASN A 5 5.03 -14.71 -12.80
CA ASN A 5 3.99 -15.38 -13.59
C ASN A 5 3.99 -16.90 -13.41
N THR A 6 4.94 -17.44 -12.63
CA THR A 6 4.95 -18.86 -12.27
C THR A 6 3.96 -19.12 -11.13
N GLU A 7 3.46 -20.37 -10.99
CA GLU A 7 2.60 -20.75 -9.86
C GLU A 7 3.26 -20.43 -8.50
N PHE A 8 4.56 -20.69 -8.40
CA PHE A 8 5.34 -20.38 -7.21
C PHE A 8 5.45 -18.88 -6.95
N GLY A 9 5.70 -18.06 -7.98
CA GLY A 9 5.76 -16.60 -7.84
C GLY A 9 4.43 -15.99 -7.43
N ARG A 10 3.32 -16.48 -7.99
CA ARG A 10 1.97 -16.07 -7.59
C ARG A 10 1.65 -16.44 -6.14
N PHE A 11 2.08 -17.64 -5.71
CA PHE A 11 1.93 -18.06 -4.32
C PHE A 11 2.71 -17.15 -3.38
N LEU A 12 4.00 -16.90 -3.65
CA LEU A 12 4.83 -16.00 -2.83
C LEU A 12 4.27 -14.58 -2.78
N TRP A 13 3.79 -14.06 -3.90
CA TRP A 13 3.14 -12.76 -3.97
C TRP A 13 1.92 -12.68 -3.05
N ARG A 14 1.02 -13.67 -3.11
CA ARG A 14 -0.18 -13.72 -2.26
C ARG A 14 0.19 -13.80 -0.78
N VAL A 15 1.14 -14.65 -0.41
CA VAL A 15 1.63 -14.76 0.97
C VAL A 15 2.18 -13.42 1.46
N PHE A 16 3.01 -12.77 0.64
CA PHE A 16 3.58 -11.47 0.96
C PHE A 16 2.51 -10.39 1.20
N ILE A 17 1.53 -10.27 0.30
CA ILE A 17 0.44 -9.30 0.45
C ILE A 17 -0.43 -9.59 1.67
N ILE A 18 -0.71 -10.86 1.98
CA ILE A 18 -1.45 -11.25 3.19
C ILE A 18 -0.71 -10.85 4.46
N ILE A 19 0.61 -11.05 4.52
CA ILE A 19 1.42 -10.64 5.67
C ILE A 19 1.35 -9.13 5.89
N ILE A 20 1.48 -8.33 4.81
CA ILE A 20 1.34 -6.86 4.89
C ILE A 20 -0.05 -6.48 5.39
N PHE A 21 -1.10 -7.08 4.82
CA PHE A 21 -2.47 -6.81 5.21
C PHE A 21 -2.72 -7.10 6.70
N LEU A 22 -2.28 -8.25 7.19
CA LEU A 22 -2.39 -8.60 8.62
C LEU A 22 -1.64 -7.62 9.51
N GLY A 23 -0.45 -7.17 9.08
CA GLY A 23 0.32 -6.15 9.78
C GLY A 23 -0.42 -4.82 9.90
N ILE A 24 -1.01 -4.34 8.81
CA ILE A 24 -1.79 -3.08 8.80
C ILE A 24 -3.04 -3.22 9.66
N MET A 25 -3.81 -4.30 9.51
CA MET A 25 -5.02 -4.54 10.32
C MET A 25 -4.70 -4.60 11.81
N PHE A 26 -3.56 -5.21 12.19
CA PHE A 26 -3.11 -5.24 13.58
C PHE A 26 -2.84 -3.83 14.12
N LEU A 27 -2.22 -2.95 13.34
CA LEU A 27 -1.97 -1.56 13.72
C LEU A 27 -3.28 -0.77 13.90
N ILE A 28 -4.25 -0.96 12.99
CA ILE A 28 -5.57 -0.31 13.08
C ILE A 28 -6.31 -0.74 14.34
N ILE A 29 -6.34 -2.05 14.63
CA ILE A 29 -6.96 -2.58 15.85
C ILE A 29 -6.29 -2.01 17.10
N LYS A 30 -4.95 -1.92 17.10
CA LYS A 30 -4.20 -1.30 18.21
C LYS A 30 -4.55 0.18 18.37
N SER A 31 -4.69 0.92 17.27
CA SER A 31 -5.13 2.32 17.29
C SER A 31 -6.53 2.46 17.87
N ALA A 32 -7.48 1.63 17.41
CA ALA A 32 -8.86 1.65 17.88
C ALA A 32 -8.97 1.35 19.38
N MET A 33 -8.21 0.36 19.89
CA MET A 33 -8.13 0.07 21.32
C MET A 33 -7.58 1.25 22.13
N ALA A 34 -6.58 1.97 21.62
CA ALA A 34 -6.03 3.14 22.27
C ALA A 34 -7.04 4.30 22.28
N SER A 35 -7.76 4.52 21.17
CA SER A 35 -8.83 5.53 21.07
C SER A 35 -9.95 5.25 22.07
N TRP A 36 -10.40 4.00 22.17
CA TRP A 36 -11.41 3.60 23.15
C TRP A 36 -10.93 3.76 24.59
N LYS A 37 -9.71 3.31 24.91
CA LYS A 37 -9.15 3.42 26.27
C LYS A 37 -9.07 4.88 26.73
N ARG A 38 -8.85 5.82 25.80
CA ARG A 38 -8.74 7.25 26.11
C ARG A 38 -10.10 7.93 26.30
N THR A 39 -11.12 7.56 25.52
CA THR A 39 -12.41 8.28 25.50
C THR A 39 -13.54 7.56 26.22
N GLY A 40 -13.44 6.24 26.37
CA GLY A 40 -14.52 5.37 26.88
C GLY A 40 -15.74 5.25 25.95
N LYS A 41 -15.71 5.84 24.75
CA LYS A 41 -16.86 5.89 23.83
C LYS A 41 -16.60 5.03 22.59
N ALA A 42 -17.51 4.11 22.27
CA ALA A 42 -17.42 3.29 21.06
C ALA A 42 -17.42 4.13 19.76
N LEU A 43 -18.15 5.27 19.75
CA LEU A 43 -18.14 6.24 18.64
C LEU A 43 -16.75 6.81 18.33
N SER A 44 -15.82 6.80 19.29
CA SER A 44 -14.45 7.28 19.05
C SER A 44 -13.61 6.35 18.18
N MET A 45 -14.05 5.08 18.01
CA MET A 45 -13.39 4.08 17.19
C MET A 45 -13.88 4.07 15.74
N LEU A 46 -14.88 4.91 15.41
CA LEU A 46 -15.51 4.89 14.08
C LEU A 46 -14.52 5.23 12.97
N ASP A 47 -13.58 6.14 13.23
CA ASP A 47 -12.56 6.52 12.25
C ASP A 47 -11.66 5.32 11.93
N GLU A 48 -11.20 4.59 12.94
CA GLU A 48 -10.39 3.39 12.76
C GLU A 48 -11.17 2.24 12.10
N VAL A 49 -12.49 2.13 12.34
CA VAL A 49 -13.34 1.15 11.64
C VAL A 49 -13.49 1.50 10.16
N ILE A 50 -13.65 2.79 9.83
CA ILE A 50 -13.71 3.25 8.44
C ILE A 50 -12.37 3.02 7.75
N GLU A 51 -11.25 3.36 8.40
CA GLU A 51 -9.90 3.09 7.89
C GLU A 51 -9.70 1.59 7.62
N GLY A 52 -10.09 0.72 8.55
CA GLY A 52 -10.03 -0.74 8.39
C GLY A 52 -10.86 -1.23 7.20
N PHE A 53 -12.05 -0.66 6.99
CA PHE A 53 -12.89 -0.98 5.84
C PHE A 53 -12.24 -0.56 4.50
N VAL A 54 -11.64 0.63 4.45
CA VAL A 54 -10.92 1.09 3.26
C VAL A 54 -9.73 0.17 2.94
N VAL A 55 -8.95 -0.21 3.96
CA VAL A 55 -7.82 -1.14 3.78
C VAL A 55 -8.30 -2.50 3.28
N LEU A 56 -9.43 -3.02 3.78
CA LEU A 56 -10.05 -4.25 3.28
C LEU A 56 -10.42 -4.16 1.79
N VAL A 57 -11.04 -3.06 1.36
CA VAL A 57 -11.39 -2.85 -0.05
C VAL A 57 -10.13 -2.82 -0.92
N ILE A 58 -9.10 -2.08 -0.50
CA ILE A 58 -7.81 -2.02 -1.22
C ILE A 58 -7.17 -3.40 -1.32
N PHE A 59 -7.17 -4.17 -0.22
CA PHE A 59 -6.67 -5.54 -0.21
C PHE A 59 -7.40 -6.44 -1.21
N CYS A 60 -8.73 -6.38 -1.24
CA CYS A 60 -9.53 -7.13 -2.22
C CYS A 60 -9.18 -6.75 -3.66
N VAL A 61 -9.01 -5.45 -3.95
CA VAL A 61 -8.59 -4.98 -5.27
C VAL A 61 -7.20 -5.50 -5.64
N ILE A 62 -6.24 -5.46 -4.71
CA ILE A 62 -4.89 -6.00 -4.94
C ILE A 62 -4.95 -7.51 -5.22
N MET A 63 -5.73 -8.26 -4.45
CA MET A 63 -5.84 -9.72 -4.59
C MET A 63 -6.57 -10.16 -5.88
N ALA A 64 -7.44 -9.30 -6.41
CA ALA A 64 -8.14 -9.54 -7.66
C ALA A 64 -7.28 -9.25 -8.91
N ASN A 65 -6.11 -8.65 -8.76
CA ASN A 65 -5.24 -8.24 -9.87
C ASN A 65 -3.92 -9.02 -9.87
N ASP A 66 -3.30 -9.13 -11.04
CA ASP A 66 -1.98 -9.73 -11.19
C ASP A 66 -0.89 -8.88 -10.52
N ALA A 67 0.15 -9.55 -10.01
CA ALA A 67 1.26 -8.91 -9.31
C ALA A 67 1.91 -7.78 -10.14
N SER A 68 2.08 -8.00 -11.46
CA SER A 68 2.63 -7.00 -12.37
C SER A 68 1.80 -5.72 -12.43
N THR A 69 0.48 -5.84 -12.39
CA THR A 69 -0.45 -4.70 -12.43
C THR A 69 -0.32 -3.88 -11.15
N VAL A 70 -0.32 -4.55 -9.99
CA VAL A 70 -0.18 -3.90 -8.68
C VAL A 70 1.19 -3.23 -8.54
N ILE A 71 2.27 -3.89 -8.97
CA ILE A 71 3.61 -3.29 -9.01
C ILE A 71 3.63 -2.09 -9.96
N GLY A 72 2.92 -2.17 -11.09
CA GLY A 72 2.72 -1.07 -12.03
C GLY A 72 2.13 0.18 -11.38
N TRP A 73 1.13 0.02 -10.50
CA TRP A 73 0.51 1.13 -9.78
C TRP A 73 1.47 1.88 -8.85
N VAL A 74 2.48 1.20 -8.31
CA VAL A 74 3.49 1.82 -7.43
C VAL A 74 4.64 2.41 -8.24
N THR A 75 5.12 1.66 -9.22
CA THR A 75 6.30 2.03 -10.03
C THR A 75 6.01 3.21 -10.96
N THR A 76 4.81 3.30 -11.53
CA THR A 76 4.43 4.40 -12.44
C THR A 76 4.53 5.78 -11.80
N PRO A 77 3.88 6.07 -10.66
CA PRO A 77 3.98 7.37 -10.02
C PRO A 77 5.39 7.65 -9.47
N LEU A 78 6.10 6.62 -9.01
CA LEU A 78 7.48 6.75 -8.53
C LEU A 78 8.43 7.15 -9.67
N MET A 79 8.29 6.53 -10.84
CA MET A 79 9.06 6.90 -12.03
C MET A 79 8.69 8.29 -12.53
N TRP A 80 7.41 8.67 -12.48
CA TRP A 80 6.98 10.02 -12.80
C TRP A 80 7.65 11.06 -11.88
N LEU A 81 7.69 10.79 -10.56
CA LEU A 81 8.34 11.68 -9.60
C LEU A 81 9.85 11.78 -9.81
N ILE A 82 10.52 10.66 -10.09
CA ILE A 82 11.95 10.65 -10.45
C ILE A 82 12.18 11.48 -11.71
N ASN A 83 11.34 11.34 -12.73
CA ASN A 83 11.47 12.09 -13.97
C ASN A 83 11.25 13.59 -13.73
N LEU A 84 10.28 13.99 -12.90
CA LEU A 84 10.13 15.38 -12.50
C LEU A 84 11.38 15.95 -11.85
N ILE A 85 12.01 15.19 -10.95
CA ILE A 85 13.26 15.60 -10.31
C ILE A 85 14.35 15.75 -11.38
N LYS A 86 14.54 14.77 -12.25
CA LYS A 86 15.54 14.85 -13.33
C LYS A 86 15.32 16.06 -14.23
N THR A 87 14.07 16.32 -14.63
CA THR A 87 13.69 17.49 -15.42
C THR A 87 14.02 18.78 -14.66
N PHE A 88 13.70 18.88 -13.37
CA PHE A 88 14.04 20.04 -12.56
C PHE A 88 15.55 20.30 -12.51
N PHE A 89 16.36 19.27 -12.26
CA PHE A 89 17.81 19.41 -12.23
C PHE A 89 18.39 19.81 -13.59
N ARG A 90 17.86 19.27 -14.68
CA ARG A 90 18.32 19.57 -16.03
C ARG A 90 17.90 20.98 -16.47
N GLU A 91 16.64 21.33 -16.29
CA GLU A 91 16.05 22.54 -16.87
C GLU A 91 16.18 23.77 -15.97
N VAL A 92 16.12 23.60 -14.64
CA VAL A 92 16.22 24.72 -13.69
C VAL A 92 17.66 24.92 -13.23
N LEU A 93 18.39 23.84 -12.94
CA LEU A 93 19.75 23.91 -12.39
C LEU A 93 20.85 23.78 -13.46
N GLY A 94 20.51 23.39 -14.70
CA GLY A 94 21.48 23.21 -15.78
C GLY A 94 22.46 22.06 -15.53
N ILE A 95 22.17 21.17 -14.58
CA ILE A 95 23.04 20.05 -14.22
C ILE A 95 22.69 18.86 -15.14
N PRO A 96 23.65 18.33 -15.92
CA PRO A 96 23.41 17.13 -16.73
C PRO A 96 23.28 15.91 -15.80
N LEU A 97 22.05 15.43 -15.63
CA LEU A 97 21.66 14.27 -14.83
C LEU A 97 20.95 13.21 -15.68
#